data_AF-A0A935NBY2-F1
#
_entry.id   AF-A0A935NBY2-F1
#
_cell.length_a   1.000
_cell.length_b   1.000
_cell.length_c   1.000
_cell.angle_alpha   90.00
_cell.angle_beta   90.00
_cell.angle_gamma   90.00
#
_symmetry.space_group_name_H-M   'P 1'
#
loop_
_entity.id
_entity.type
_entity.pdbx_description
1 polymer ?
#
loop_
_entity_poly.entity_id
_entity_poly.type
_entity_poly.pdbx_seq_one_letter_code
_entity_poly.pdbx_strand_id
1 'polypeptide(L)'
;MQNLSILLCFGMMFLFTCTHHETNETDCTSTILKQYKMVPFTGQTNYCESLVLYEYQDQPYFVYDCCVCDLIPNPVDCDNQSYCLTDGEYDENKCQLFFEKSRRIGVVGVLE
;
A
#
# COMPACT_ATOMS: atom_id res chain seq x y z
N MET A 1 6.49 -43.91 43.63
CA MET A 1 6.36 -42.52 43.16
C MET A 1 6.57 -42.51 41.65
N GLN A 2 5.56 -42.94 40.91
CA GLN A 2 5.53 -42.92 39.45
C GLN A 2 4.17 -42.34 39.14
N ASN A 3 4.13 -41.13 38.59
CA ASN A 3 3.00 -40.43 37.96
C ASN A 3 3.21 -38.91 38.10
N LEU A 4 4.28 -38.38 37.48
CA LEU A 4 4.45 -36.94 37.33
C LEU A 4 5.03 -36.55 35.96
N SER A 5 4.97 -37.45 34.97
CA SER A 5 5.63 -37.22 33.67
C SER A 5 4.67 -37.22 32.47
N ILE A 6 3.37 -37.44 32.68
CA ILE A 6 2.38 -37.52 31.57
C ILE A 6 1.64 -36.18 31.35
N LEU A 7 1.75 -35.23 32.28
CA LEU A 7 0.99 -33.97 32.23
C LEU A 7 1.70 -32.81 31.49
N LEU A 8 2.78 -33.09 30.75
CA LEU A 8 3.63 -32.05 30.12
C LEU A 8 3.69 -32.12 28.59
N CYS A 9 2.95 -33.05 27.96
CA CYS A 9 2.96 -33.21 26.50
C CYS A 9 1.71 -32.71 25.77
N PHE A 10 0.70 -32.21 26.48
CA PHE A 10 -0.57 -31.75 25.87
C PHE A 10 -0.70 -30.22 25.73
N GLY A 11 0.35 -29.46 26.09
CA GLY A 11 0.33 -28.00 26.15
C GLY A 11 1.02 -27.27 24.99
N MET A 12 1.41 -27.96 23.91
CA MET A 12 2.28 -27.39 22.86
C MET A 12 1.68 -27.45 21.45
N MET A 13 0.34 -27.44 21.31
CA MET A 13 -0.34 -27.49 20.00
C MET A 13 -1.18 -26.24 19.65
N PHE A 14 -1.09 -25.13 20.39
CA PHE A 14 -1.97 -23.97 20.16
C PHE A 14 -1.23 -22.63 20.06
N LEU A 15 -0.15 -22.54 19.28
CA LEU A 15 0.47 -21.23 18.99
C LEU A 15 0.71 -20.93 17.51
N PHE A 16 0.14 -21.71 16.59
CA PHE A 16 -0.07 -21.22 15.23
C PHE A 16 -1.43 -20.52 15.16
N THR A 17 -1.55 -19.40 15.88
CA THR A 17 -2.52 -18.38 15.47
C THR A 17 -2.00 -17.87 14.13
N CYS A 18 -2.56 -18.37 13.04
CA CYS A 18 -2.60 -17.58 11.82
C CYS A 18 -3.36 -16.32 12.19
N THR A 19 -2.64 -15.23 12.44
CA THR A 19 -3.19 -13.91 12.24
C THR A 19 -3.55 -13.87 10.77
N HIS A 20 -4.83 -14.13 10.49
CA HIS A 20 -5.43 -13.70 9.24
C HIS A 20 -5.21 -12.19 9.25
N HIS A 21 -4.14 -11.75 8.58
CA HIS A 21 -3.94 -10.35 8.29
C HIS A 21 -5.08 -10.07 7.34
N GLU A 22 -6.25 -9.70 7.88
CA GLU A 22 -7.22 -8.96 7.12
C GLU A 22 -6.43 -7.77 6.62
N THR A 23 -6.00 -7.85 5.36
CA THR A 23 -5.52 -6.71 4.61
C THR A 23 -6.67 -5.75 4.61
N ASN A 24 -6.66 -4.89 5.62
CA ASN A 24 -7.57 -3.80 5.80
C ASN A 24 -7.26 -2.88 4.62
N GLU A 25 -7.91 -3.12 3.48
CA GLU A 25 -7.65 -2.48 2.19
C GLU A 25 -7.96 -0.96 2.23
N THR A 26 -8.18 -0.39 3.40
CA THR A 26 -8.78 0.92 3.57
C THR A 26 -8.44 1.48 4.95
N ASP A 27 -7.31 2.19 5.08
CA ASP A 27 -7.20 3.17 6.17
C ASP A 27 -7.11 4.60 5.62
N CYS A 28 -6.33 4.85 4.56
CA CYS A 28 -6.18 6.21 4.01
C CYS A 28 -6.63 6.39 2.55
N THR A 29 -6.98 5.33 1.81
CA THR A 29 -7.39 5.43 0.40
C THR A 29 -8.50 6.45 0.19
N SER A 30 -9.54 6.44 1.02
CA SER A 30 -10.65 7.39 0.92
C SER A 30 -10.24 8.85 1.17
N THR A 31 -9.20 9.08 1.98
CA THR A 31 -8.64 10.40 2.25
C THR A 31 -7.84 10.89 1.05
N ILE A 32 -6.97 10.04 0.50
CA ILE A 32 -6.17 10.37 -0.68
C ILE A 32 -7.08 10.64 -1.89
N LEU A 33 -8.09 9.81 -2.13
CA LEU A 33 -9.08 10.04 -3.20
C LEU A 33 -9.71 11.43 -3.10
N LYS A 34 -10.11 11.87 -1.90
CA LYS A 34 -10.67 13.21 -1.68
C LYS A 34 -9.66 14.32 -1.96
N GLN A 35 -8.39 14.14 -1.58
CA GLN A 35 -7.34 15.14 -1.82
C GLN A 35 -7.08 15.34 -3.33
N TYR A 36 -7.06 14.25 -4.09
CA TYR A 36 -6.90 14.28 -5.54
C TYR A 36 -8.21 14.53 -6.30
N LYS A 37 -9.33 14.72 -5.59
CA LYS A 37 -10.68 14.91 -6.16
C LYS A 37 -11.08 13.77 -7.10
N MET A 38 -10.72 12.55 -6.75
CA MET A 38 -11.02 11.35 -7.50
C MET A 38 -12.13 10.53 -6.83
N VAL A 39 -12.80 9.71 -7.64
CA VAL A 39 -13.80 8.75 -7.18
C VAL A 39 -13.19 7.35 -7.12
N PRO A 40 -13.69 6.45 -6.24
CA PRO A 40 -13.24 5.07 -6.20
C PRO A 40 -13.40 4.38 -7.54
N PHE A 41 -12.41 3.57 -7.90
CA PHE A 41 -12.47 2.79 -9.12
C PHE A 41 -13.54 1.70 -9.06
N THR A 42 -14.45 1.67 -10.04
CA THR A 42 -15.57 0.72 -10.11
C THR A 42 -15.47 -0.26 -11.28
N GLY A 43 -14.30 -0.35 -11.95
CA GLY A 43 -14.07 -1.27 -13.06
C GLY A 43 -14.21 -0.67 -14.46
N GLN A 44 -14.41 0.64 -14.59
CA GLN A 44 -14.41 1.32 -15.89
C GLN A 44 -13.05 1.21 -16.58
N THR A 45 -12.97 0.88 -17.87
CA THR A 45 -11.66 0.68 -18.53
C THR A 45 -11.12 1.92 -19.23
N ASN A 46 -11.95 2.96 -19.39
CA ASN A 46 -11.61 4.17 -20.13
C ASN A 46 -11.41 5.34 -19.15
N TYR A 47 -10.21 5.50 -18.62
CA TYR A 47 -9.81 6.65 -17.81
C TYR A 47 -8.41 7.10 -18.24
N CYS A 48 -8.16 8.41 -18.22
CA CYS A 48 -6.82 8.97 -18.48
C CYS A 48 -6.07 9.28 -17.20
N GLU A 49 -6.80 9.72 -16.17
CA GLU A 49 -6.25 10.09 -14.87
C GLU A 49 -6.69 9.06 -13.83
N SER A 50 -5.72 8.55 -13.08
CA SER A 50 -5.96 7.53 -12.06
C SER A 50 -5.03 7.65 -10.86
N LEU A 51 -5.46 7.11 -9.73
CA LEU A 51 -4.62 6.84 -8.58
C LEU A 51 -4.34 5.34 -8.51
N VAL A 52 -3.06 5.01 -8.56
CA VAL A 52 -2.56 3.64 -8.49
C VAL A 52 -1.99 3.38 -7.11
N LEU A 53 -2.47 2.33 -6.46
CA LEU A 53 -1.97 1.86 -5.17
C LEU A 53 -0.76 0.94 -5.38
N TYR A 54 0.28 1.21 -4.61
CA TYR A 54 1.49 0.43 -4.45
C TYR A 54 1.66 0.05 -2.98
N GLU A 55 2.30 -1.07 -2.73
CA GLU A 55 2.77 -1.47 -1.41
C GLU A 55 4.30 -1.49 -1.42
N TYR A 56 4.92 -0.84 -0.45
CA TYR A 56 6.36 -0.83 -0.29
C TYR A 56 6.70 -0.83 1.20
N GLN A 57 7.52 -1.79 1.64
CA GLN A 57 7.86 -1.97 3.06
C GLN A 57 6.61 -2.10 3.96
N ASP A 58 5.62 -2.86 3.49
CA ASP A 58 4.33 -3.06 4.17
C ASP A 58 3.53 -1.76 4.42
N GLN A 59 3.82 -0.70 3.67
CA GLN A 59 3.09 0.58 3.70
C GLN A 59 2.43 0.89 2.35
N PRO A 60 1.22 1.48 2.35
CA PRO A 60 0.54 1.89 1.14
C PRO A 60 1.11 3.21 0.60
N TYR A 61 1.29 3.26 -0.72
CA TYR A 61 1.70 4.45 -1.45
C TYR A 61 0.81 4.65 -2.68
N PHE A 62 0.53 5.89 -3.00
CA PHE A 62 -0.37 6.26 -4.08
C PHE A 62 0.40 7.05 -5.13
N VAL A 63 0.28 6.65 -6.39
CA VAL A 63 0.88 7.33 -7.53
C VAL A 63 -0.24 7.85 -8.41
N TYR A 64 -0.27 9.16 -8.61
CA TYR A 64 -1.14 9.77 -9.60
C TYR A 64 -0.54 9.52 -10.99
N ASP A 65 -1.34 8.90 -11.85
CA ASP A 65 -1.01 8.59 -13.23
C ASP A 65 -1.94 9.39 -14.14
N CYS A 66 -1.38 10.04 -15.15
CA CYS A 66 -2.10 10.84 -16.12
C CYS A 66 -1.54 10.58 -17.52
N CYS A 67 -2.39 10.09 -18.40
CA CYS A 67 -1.99 9.63 -19.73
C CYS A 67 -1.47 10.73 -20.67
N VAL A 68 -1.71 12.02 -20.35
CA VAL A 68 -1.31 13.18 -21.16
C VAL A 68 -0.47 14.21 -20.40
N CYS A 69 -0.22 14.00 -19.11
CA CYS A 69 0.52 14.94 -18.30
C CYS A 69 2.02 14.60 -18.35
N ASP A 70 2.86 15.62 -18.50
CA ASP A 70 4.32 15.48 -18.35
C ASP A 70 4.69 15.56 -16.87
N LEU A 71 4.26 14.55 -16.10
CA LEU A 71 4.49 14.46 -14.67
C LEU A 71 5.55 13.41 -14.37
N ILE A 72 6.49 13.78 -13.51
CA ILE A 72 7.40 12.82 -12.90
C ILE A 72 6.60 11.99 -11.88
N PRO A 73 6.54 10.66 -12.02
CA PRO A 73 5.82 9.81 -11.07
C PRO A 73 6.32 10.05 -9.66
N ASN A 74 5.39 10.33 -8.75
CA ASN A 74 5.70 10.65 -7.37
C ASN A 74 4.77 9.90 -6.42
N PRO A 75 5.25 8.81 -5.78
CA PRO A 75 4.50 8.10 -4.77
C PRO A 75 4.32 8.98 -3.54
N VAL A 76 3.07 9.07 -3.05
CA VAL A 76 2.74 9.72 -1.79
C VAL A 76 2.23 8.69 -0.79
N ASP A 77 2.54 8.89 0.50
CA ASP A 77 1.98 8.07 1.58
C ASP A 77 0.58 8.56 2.01
N CYS A 78 0.03 7.95 3.06
CA CYS A 78 -1.27 8.31 3.64
C CYS A 78 -1.37 9.75 4.14
N ASP A 79 -0.24 10.40 4.45
CA ASP A 79 -0.15 11.78 4.93
C ASP A 79 0.12 12.75 3.77
N ASN A 80 -0.01 12.26 2.53
CA ASN A 80 0.29 12.99 1.29
C ASN A 80 1.74 13.50 1.25
N GLN A 81 2.66 12.82 1.94
CA GLN A 81 4.09 13.12 1.88
C GLN A 81 4.72 12.37 0.72
N SER A 82 5.51 13.11 -0.03
CA SER A 82 6.21 12.62 -1.20
C SER A 82 7.35 11.69 -0.80
N TYR A 83 7.29 10.41 -1.21
CA TYR A 83 8.38 9.47 -0.96
C TYR A 83 9.67 9.90 -1.66
N CYS A 84 9.56 10.43 -2.88
CA CYS A 84 10.73 10.77 -3.68
C CYS A 84 11.41 12.10 -3.30
N LEU A 85 10.97 12.76 -2.22
CA LEU A 85 11.66 13.94 -1.71
C LEU A 85 12.61 13.56 -0.56
N THR A 86 13.80 14.15 -0.59
CA THR A 86 14.79 14.14 0.49
C THR A 86 15.19 15.59 0.74
N ASP A 87 14.96 16.11 1.94
CA ASP A 87 15.21 17.51 2.31
C ASP A 87 14.56 18.55 1.36
N GLY A 88 13.41 18.20 0.77
CA GLY A 88 12.66 19.05 -0.15
C GLY A 88 13.12 19.00 -1.61
N GLU A 89 14.16 18.23 -1.91
CA GLU A 89 14.66 18.00 -3.27
C GLU A 89 14.26 16.63 -3.79
N TYR A 90 14.07 16.50 -5.10
CA TYR A 90 13.75 15.23 -5.74
C TYR A 90 14.97 14.31 -5.78
N ASP A 91 14.83 13.14 -5.15
CA ASP A 91 15.84 12.11 -5.09
C ASP A 91 15.51 10.99 -6.09
N GLU A 92 16.11 11.09 -7.27
CA GLU A 92 15.88 10.15 -8.38
C GLU A 92 16.22 8.71 -8.00
N ASN A 93 17.33 8.48 -7.27
CA ASN A 93 17.75 7.13 -6.87
C ASN A 93 16.74 6.51 -5.90
N LYS A 94 16.27 7.29 -4.92
CA LYS A 94 15.23 6.86 -3.98
C LYS A 94 13.93 6.53 -4.70
N CYS A 95 13.55 7.36 -5.67
CA CYS A 95 12.33 7.16 -6.47
C CYS A 95 12.42 5.91 -7.35
N GLN A 96 13.55 5.73 -8.04
CA GLN A 96 13.79 4.54 -8.85
C GLN A 96 13.75 3.27 -7.99
N LEU A 97 14.41 3.28 -6.83
CA LEU A 97 14.40 2.14 -5.91
C LEU A 97 12.98 1.79 -5.44
N PHE A 98 12.14 2.79 -5.18
CA PHE A 98 10.73 2.57 -4.87
C PHE A 98 10.03 1.79 -5.99
N PHE A 99 10.13 2.24 -7.24
CA PHE A 99 9.45 1.58 -8.36
C PHE A 99 10.01 0.19 -8.68
N GLU A 100 11.30 -0.04 -8.43
CA GLU A 100 11.94 -1.36 -8.60
C GLU A 100 11.52 -2.39 -7.53
N LYS A 101 11.17 -1.93 -6.33
CA LYS A 101 10.97 -2.79 -5.16
C LYS A 101 9.54 -2.83 -4.64
N SER A 102 8.72 -1.85 -5.01
CA SER A 102 7.30 -1.80 -4.65
C SER A 102 6.51 -2.85 -5.42
N ARG A 103 5.42 -3.30 -4.80
CA ARG A 103 4.41 -4.15 -5.42
C ARG A 103 3.26 -3.27 -5.85
N ARG A 104 3.01 -3.20 -7.16
CA ARG A 104 1.80 -2.56 -7.69
C ARG A 104 0.56 -3.38 -7.31
N ILE A 105 -0.38 -2.77 -6.59
CA ILE A 105 -1.65 -3.40 -6.21
C ILE A 105 -2.69 -3.21 -7.31
N GLY A 106 -2.91 -1.97 -7.75
CA GLY A 106 -3.91 -1.70 -8.79
C GLY A 106 -4.42 -0.27 -8.79
N VAL A 107 -5.36 0.00 -9.70
CA VAL A 107 -6.04 1.30 -9.74
C VAL A 107 -7.12 1.33 -8.66
N VAL A 108 -7.07 2.36 -7.83
CA VAL A 108 -8.01 2.56 -6.71
C VAL A 108 -8.88 3.80 -6.89
N GLY A 109 -8.47 4.73 -7.76
CA GLY A 109 -9.19 5.96 -8.05
C GLY A 109 -9.07 6.38 -9.50
N VAL A 110 -10.09 7.10 -9.97
CA VAL A 110 -10.16 7.68 -11.31
C VAL A 110 -10.82 9.04 -11.23
N LEU A 111 -10.52 9.92 -12.19
CA LEU A 111 -11.27 11.17 -12.36
C LEU A 111 -12.66 10.84 -12.93
N GLU A 112 -13.70 11.48 -12.37
CA GLU A 112 -15.10 11.36 -12.85
C GLU A 112 -15.31 12.03 -14.22
#